data_AF-A0ABD1V4U7-F1
#
_entry.id   AF-A0ABD1V4U7-F1
#
_cell.length_a   1.000
_cell.length_b   1.000
_cell.length_c   1.000
_cell.angle_alpha   90.00
_cell.angle_beta   90.00
_cell.angle_gamma   90.00
#
_symmetry.space_group_name_H-M   'P 1'
#
loop_
_entity.id
_entity.type
_entity.pdbx_description
1 polymer ?
#
loop_
_entity_poly.entity_id
_entity_poly.type
_entity_poly.pdbx_seq_one_letter_code
_entity_poly.pdbx_strand_id
1 'polypeptide(L)'
;MEFQSSGMLTREQLLHLFDRFSFLTSQPDVKKRIADAVNDKQEAVAVTTAIQEEIFQEMGVDPRFGLACLGKVNLAYENDLDLLIQFYVFVAKEETACEEAELGPENFAERTEMQQKLQEQQLEMLKYMRNFHLDDQSAILEKVSQQMENANFDLEASVLSVEQIQDIVRRRVSPVFQPR
;
A
#
# COMPACT_ATOMS: atom_id res chain seq x y z
N MET A 1 12.21 32.21 12.96
CA MET A 1 12.07 30.75 13.11
C MET A 1 10.86 30.48 14.00
N GLU A 2 9.65 30.71 13.48
CA GLU A 2 8.39 30.56 14.26
C GLU A 2 7.65 29.25 13.96
N PHE A 3 8.22 28.37 13.13
CA PHE A 3 7.54 27.17 12.60
C PHE A 3 7.48 25.96 13.56
N GLN A 4 7.96 26.08 14.80
CA GLN A 4 8.03 24.97 15.77
C GLN A 4 7.08 25.12 16.98
N SER A 5 6.10 26.01 16.90
CA SER A 5 5.22 26.32 18.05
C SER A 5 4.16 25.25 18.36
N SER A 6 3.85 24.32 17.45
CA SER A 6 2.89 23.21 17.70
C SER A 6 3.54 21.85 17.99
N GLY A 7 4.87 21.75 17.91
CA GLY A 7 5.58 20.47 18.07
C GLY A 7 5.41 19.47 16.92
N MET A 8 4.77 19.88 15.82
CA MET A 8 4.49 19.05 14.63
C MET A 8 4.63 19.88 13.35
N LEU A 9 4.89 19.21 12.22
CA LEU A 9 4.77 19.82 10.89
C LEU A 9 3.32 20.21 10.61
N THR A 10 3.12 21.34 9.93
CA THR A 10 1.80 21.75 9.45
C THR A 10 1.32 20.86 8.30
N ARG A 11 0.00 20.86 8.07
CA ARG A 11 -0.63 20.16 6.95
C ARG A 11 0.01 20.52 5.60
N GLU A 12 0.26 21.81 5.36
CA GLU A 12 0.86 22.29 4.11
C GLU A 12 2.29 21.78 3.92
N GLN A 13 3.10 21.73 4.98
CA GLN A 13 4.46 21.19 4.92
C GLN A 13 4.46 19.68 4.65
N LEU A 14 3.52 18.93 5.22
CA LEU A 14 3.37 17.50 4.95
C LEU A 14 2.98 17.25 3.49
N LEU A 15 1.97 17.96 2.98
CA LEU A 15 1.56 17.83 1.58
C LEU A 15 2.69 18.22 0.62
N HIS A 16 3.44 19.29 0.93
CA HIS A 16 4.60 19.67 0.13
C HIS A 16 5.65 18.56 0.09
N LEU A 17 5.96 17.96 1.24
CA LEU A 17 6.86 16.81 1.30
C LEU A 17 6.36 15.66 0.41
N PHE A 18 5.09 15.29 0.51
CA PHE A 18 4.51 14.18 -0.25
C PHE A 18 4.62 14.41 -1.76
N ASP A 19 4.20 15.59 -2.21
CA ASP A 19 4.23 15.96 -3.64
C ASP A 19 5.67 16.06 -4.16
N ARG A 20 6.55 16.72 -3.41
CA ARG A 20 7.95 16.91 -3.79
C ARG A 20 8.70 15.59 -3.84
N PHE A 21 8.49 14.72 -2.85
CA PHE A 21 9.09 13.40 -2.81
C PHE A 21 8.61 12.54 -3.97
N SER A 22 7.29 12.48 -4.21
CA SER A 22 6.74 11.72 -5.34
C SER A 22 7.24 12.23 -6.68
N PHE A 23 7.44 13.54 -6.83
CA PHE A 23 8.03 14.10 -8.03
C PHE A 23 9.49 13.68 -8.19
N LEU A 24 10.32 13.85 -7.15
CA LEU A 24 11.75 13.50 -7.20
C LEU A 24 11.96 12.01 -7.47
N THR A 25 11.27 11.11 -6.77
CA THR A 25 11.43 9.65 -6.95
C THR A 25 10.89 9.13 -8.29
N SER A 26 10.12 9.94 -9.01
CA SER A 26 9.74 9.63 -10.39
C SER A 26 10.82 9.96 -11.43
N GLN A 27 11.81 10.78 -11.07
CA GLN A 27 12.84 11.24 -12.01
C GLN A 27 13.91 10.16 -12.25
N PRO A 28 14.34 9.94 -13.51
CA PRO A 28 15.29 8.88 -13.85
C PRO A 28 16.63 8.96 -13.11
N ASP A 29 17.13 10.18 -12.88
CA ASP A 29 18.36 10.49 -12.17
C ASP A 29 18.28 10.14 -10.68
N VAL A 30 17.13 10.41 -10.05
CA VAL A 30 16.89 10.01 -8.65
C VAL A 30 16.71 8.50 -8.54
N LYS A 31 15.94 7.88 -9.44
CA LYS A 31 15.83 6.41 -9.50
C LYS A 31 17.19 5.74 -9.64
N LYS A 32 18.02 6.28 -10.53
CA LYS A 32 19.40 5.82 -10.70
C LYS A 32 20.22 6.01 -9.43
N ARG A 33 20.11 7.15 -8.74
CA ARG A 33 20.78 7.39 -7.45
C ARG A 33 20.41 6.33 -6.40
N ILE A 34 19.14 5.94 -6.32
CA ILE A 34 18.69 4.90 -5.37
C ILE A 34 19.25 3.52 -5.78
N ALA A 35 19.15 3.16 -7.06
CA ALA A 35 19.67 1.89 -7.58
C ALA A 35 21.20 1.77 -7.45
N ASP A 36 21.95 2.84 -7.73
CA ASP A 36 23.41 2.87 -7.59
C ASP A 36 23.81 2.63 -6.11
N ALA A 37 23.07 3.20 -5.15
CA ALA A 37 23.32 2.95 -3.73
C ALA A 37 23.07 1.49 -3.33
N VAL A 38 22.02 0.85 -3.86
CA VAL A 38 21.76 -0.58 -3.66
C VAL A 38 22.91 -1.42 -4.24
N ASN A 39 23.41 -1.07 -5.43
CA ASN A 39 24.58 -1.72 -6.04
C ASN A 39 25.84 -1.57 -5.17
N ASP A 40 25.97 -0.43 -4.48
CA ASP A 40 27.03 -0.15 -3.49
C ASP A 40 26.75 -0.77 -2.11
N LYS A 41 25.75 -1.66 -1.99
CA LYS A 41 25.34 -2.38 -0.77
C LYS A 41 24.80 -1.47 0.34
N GLN A 42 24.26 -0.31 -0.01
CA GLN A 42 23.48 0.52 0.90
C GLN A 42 22.00 0.13 0.81
N GLU A 43 21.24 0.43 1.85
CA GLU A 43 19.79 0.21 1.85
C GLU A 43 19.11 1.31 1.03
N ALA A 44 18.17 0.96 0.16
CA ALA A 44 17.42 1.93 -0.64
C ALA A 44 16.71 2.97 0.24
N VAL A 45 16.19 2.52 1.39
CA VAL A 45 15.54 3.37 2.39
C VAL A 45 16.45 4.47 2.93
N ALA A 46 17.77 4.25 2.99
CA ALA A 46 18.70 5.28 3.43
C ALA A 46 18.76 6.44 2.43
N VAL A 47 18.68 6.14 1.13
CA VAL A 47 18.65 7.16 0.07
C VAL A 47 17.32 7.88 0.03
N THR A 48 16.20 7.17 0.15
CA THR A 48 14.87 7.82 0.22
C THR A 48 14.74 8.69 1.46
N THR A 49 15.27 8.25 2.60
CA THR A 49 15.37 9.07 3.82
C THR A 49 16.20 10.32 3.55
N ALA A 50 17.37 10.22 2.91
CA ALA A 50 18.19 11.39 2.56
C ALA A 50 17.44 12.37 1.63
N ILE A 51 16.63 11.88 0.70
CA ILE A 51 15.77 12.74 -0.13
C ILE A 51 14.72 13.45 0.72
N GLN A 52 14.09 12.77 1.69
CA GLN A 52 13.17 13.42 2.64
C GLN A 52 13.89 14.53 3.42
N GLU A 53 15.12 14.27 3.89
CA GLU A 53 15.95 15.26 4.58
C GLU A 53 16.28 16.47 3.70
N GLU A 54 16.63 16.26 2.43
CA GLU A 54 16.87 17.33 1.44
C GLU A 54 15.61 18.21 1.28
N ILE A 55 14.43 17.61 1.15
CA ILE A 55 13.16 18.34 1.04
C ILE A 55 12.87 19.13 2.32
N PHE A 56 13.12 18.56 3.50
CA PHE A 56 12.98 19.30 4.75
C PHE A 56 13.90 20.53 4.79
N GLN A 57 15.16 20.40 4.35
CA GLN A 57 16.09 21.53 4.26
C GLN A 57 15.60 22.59 3.26
N GLU A 58 15.08 22.19 2.10
CA GLU A 58 14.47 23.11 1.11
C GLU A 58 13.33 23.93 1.74
N MET A 59 12.53 23.32 2.62
CA MET A 59 11.45 23.99 3.36
C MET A 59 11.92 24.82 4.57
N GLY A 60 13.21 24.82 4.89
CA GLY A 60 13.73 25.46 6.11
C GLY A 60 13.35 24.73 7.40
N VAL A 61 13.05 23.43 7.31
CA VAL A 61 12.73 22.54 8.41
C VAL A 61 13.99 21.73 8.79
N ASP A 62 14.25 21.61 10.09
CA ASP A 62 15.31 20.72 10.57
C ASP A 62 14.98 19.25 10.21
N PRO A 63 15.85 18.52 9.50
CA PRO A 63 15.54 17.17 9.03
C PRO A 63 15.22 16.18 10.15
N ARG A 64 15.92 16.26 11.29
CA ARG A 64 15.67 15.37 12.43
C ARG A 64 14.29 15.63 13.02
N PHE A 65 13.89 16.89 13.14
CA PHE A 65 12.54 17.27 13.52
C PHE A 65 11.51 16.77 12.50
N GLY A 66 11.75 16.96 11.20
CA GLY A 66 10.84 16.52 10.13
C GLY A 66 10.58 15.02 10.15
N LEU A 67 11.65 14.21 10.19
CA LEU A 67 11.57 12.75 10.28
C LEU A 67 10.85 12.30 11.56
N ALA A 68 11.16 12.93 12.70
CA ALA A 68 10.46 12.63 13.96
C ALA A 68 8.96 12.97 13.91
N CYS A 69 8.55 13.92 13.07
CA CYS A 69 7.15 14.23 12.83
C CYS A 69 6.46 13.13 12.00
N LEU A 70 7.12 12.56 10.98
CA LEU A 70 6.52 11.49 10.15
C LEU A 70 6.05 10.30 10.99
N GLY A 71 6.82 9.89 11.99
CA GLY A 71 6.43 8.83 12.94
C GLY A 71 5.23 9.17 13.85
N LYS A 72 4.73 10.41 13.82
CA LYS A 72 3.62 10.90 14.65
C LYS A 72 2.41 11.36 13.85
N VAL A 73 2.45 11.32 12.50
CA VAL A 73 1.39 11.85 11.63
C VAL A 73 0.03 11.23 11.98
N ASN A 74 -0.03 9.91 12.14
CA ASN A 74 -1.27 9.20 12.49
C ASN A 74 -1.90 9.69 13.81
N LEU A 75 -1.09 10.01 14.81
CA LEU A 75 -1.57 10.48 16.11
C LEU A 75 -1.95 11.96 16.08
N ALA A 76 -1.15 12.78 15.39
CA ALA A 76 -1.36 14.22 15.33
C ALA A 76 -2.53 14.63 14.42
N TYR A 77 -2.84 13.81 13.41
CA TYR A 77 -3.84 14.10 12.38
C TYR A 77 -4.91 13.00 12.26
N GLU A 78 -5.19 12.27 13.36
CA GLU A 78 -6.18 11.18 13.39
C GLU A 78 -7.57 11.58 12.83
N ASN A 79 -7.93 12.87 12.96
CA ASN A 79 -9.21 13.42 12.52
C ASN A 79 -9.20 13.99 11.08
N ASP A 80 -8.03 14.09 10.43
CA ASP A 80 -7.89 14.54 9.04
C ASP A 80 -7.62 13.35 8.13
N LEU A 81 -8.69 12.60 7.81
CA LEU A 81 -8.61 11.39 6.99
C LEU A 81 -8.01 11.65 5.60
N ASP A 82 -8.30 12.81 5.01
CA ASP A 82 -7.76 13.17 3.69
C ASP A 82 -6.24 13.28 3.75
N LEU A 83 -5.69 13.92 4.79
CA LEU A 83 -4.25 14.00 4.98
C LEU A 83 -3.64 12.62 5.27
N LEU A 84 -4.30 11.80 6.09
CA LEU A 84 -3.81 10.44 6.38
C LEU A 84 -3.76 9.57 5.13
N ILE A 85 -4.77 9.66 4.26
CA ILE A 85 -4.77 8.97 2.96
C ILE A 85 -3.55 9.39 2.14
N GLN A 86 -3.27 10.70 2.04
CA GLN A 86 -2.08 11.21 1.32
C GLN A 86 -0.78 10.73 1.97
N PHE A 87 -0.72 10.67 3.31
CA PHE A 87 0.44 10.14 4.03
C PHE A 87 0.70 8.66 3.70
N TYR A 88 -0.34 7.82 3.68
CA TYR A 88 -0.18 6.41 3.30
C TYR A 88 0.19 6.24 1.82
N VAL A 89 -0.32 7.09 0.93
CA VAL A 89 0.13 7.13 -0.47
C VAL A 89 1.62 7.48 -0.56
N PHE A 90 2.08 8.47 0.22
CA PHE A 90 3.48 8.83 0.31
C PHE A 90 4.37 7.66 0.79
N VAL A 91 3.96 6.95 1.85
CA VAL A 91 4.69 5.77 2.35
C VAL A 91 4.75 4.67 1.28
N ALA A 92 3.63 4.39 0.61
CA ALA A 92 3.60 3.41 -0.48
C ALA A 92 4.52 3.81 -1.66
N LYS A 93 4.66 5.11 -1.94
CA LYS A 93 5.60 5.61 -2.95
C LYS A 93 7.05 5.42 -2.55
N GLU A 94 7.38 5.61 -1.28
CA GLU A 94 8.72 5.30 -0.76
C GLU A 94 9.03 3.81 -0.89
N GLU A 95 8.11 2.95 -0.46
CA GLU A 95 8.25 1.50 -0.57
C GLU A 95 8.45 1.07 -2.02
N THR A 96 7.62 1.58 -2.94
CA THR A 96 7.73 1.29 -4.37
C THR A 96 9.08 1.73 -4.95
N ALA A 97 9.59 2.90 -4.55
CA ALA A 97 10.89 3.39 -5.02
C ALA A 97 12.06 2.54 -4.50
N CYS A 98 11.95 2.04 -3.26
CA CYS A 98 12.93 1.11 -2.71
C CYS A 98 12.89 -0.24 -3.42
N GLU A 99 11.69 -0.80 -3.58
CA GLU A 99 11.47 -2.08 -4.24
C GLU A 99 11.94 -2.08 -5.70
N GLU A 100 11.65 -1.02 -6.46
CA GLU A 100 12.13 -0.87 -7.85
C GLU A 100 13.65 -0.89 -7.92
N ALA A 101 14.34 -0.25 -6.98
CA ALA A 101 15.79 -0.21 -6.91
C ALA A 101 16.40 -1.56 -6.47
N GLU A 102 15.75 -2.28 -5.56
CA GLU A 102 16.20 -3.57 -5.03
C GLU A 102 15.99 -4.72 -6.01
N LEU A 103 14.84 -4.78 -6.67
CA LEU A 103 14.50 -5.82 -7.64
C LEU A 103 15.16 -5.56 -9.01
N GLY A 104 15.42 -4.29 -9.33
CA GLY A 104 15.80 -3.86 -10.66
C GLY A 104 14.60 -3.83 -11.62
N PRO A 105 14.74 -3.17 -12.79
CA PRO A 105 13.62 -2.78 -13.63
C PRO A 105 12.84 -3.97 -14.22
N GLU A 106 13.51 -5.07 -14.57
CA GLU A 106 12.85 -6.24 -15.16
C GLU A 106 12.00 -7.00 -14.13
N ASN A 107 12.59 -7.37 -12.99
CA ASN A 107 11.88 -8.09 -11.92
C ASN A 107 10.78 -7.22 -11.31
N PHE A 108 11.02 -5.90 -11.18
CA PHE A 108 10.00 -4.97 -10.71
C PHE A 108 8.80 -4.89 -11.67
N ALA A 109 9.06 -4.85 -12.99
CA ALA A 109 7.99 -4.86 -13.99
C ALA A 109 7.18 -6.16 -13.95
N GLU A 110 7.84 -7.32 -13.86
CA GLU A 110 7.18 -8.63 -13.76
C GLU A 110 6.32 -8.72 -12.50
N ARG A 111 6.86 -8.30 -11.34
CA ARG A 111 6.11 -8.28 -10.08
C ARG A 111 4.91 -7.35 -10.13
N THR A 112 5.09 -6.16 -10.72
CA THR A 112 3.99 -5.18 -10.89
C THR A 112 2.89 -5.73 -11.78
N GLU A 113 3.23 -6.39 -12.90
CA GLU A 113 2.27 -7.02 -13.79
C GLU A 113 1.50 -8.14 -13.09
N MET A 114 2.20 -9.01 -12.35
CA MET A 114 1.60 -10.08 -11.57
C MET A 114 0.61 -9.53 -10.54
N GLN A 115 1.00 -8.47 -9.83
CA GLN A 115 0.15 -7.84 -8.82
C GLN A 115 -1.06 -7.14 -9.43
N GLN A 116 -0.91 -6.47 -10.58
CA GLN A 116 -2.03 -5.89 -11.32
C GLN A 116 -3.03 -6.96 -11.76
N LYS A 117 -2.54 -8.07 -12.33
CA LYS A 117 -3.39 -9.19 -12.74
C LYS A 117 -4.17 -9.79 -11.57
N LEU A 118 -3.54 -9.91 -10.40
CA LEU A 118 -4.20 -10.39 -9.19
C LEU A 118 -5.31 -9.43 -8.75
N GLN A 119 -5.06 -8.11 -8.76
CA GLN A 119 -6.08 -7.09 -8.44
C GLN A 119 -7.26 -7.12 -9.42
N GLU A 120 -6.99 -7.32 -10.71
CA GLU A 120 -8.04 -7.48 -11.72
C GLU A 120 -8.90 -8.71 -11.44
N GLN A 121 -8.30 -9.85 -11.09
CA GLN A 121 -9.00 -11.07 -10.72
C GLN A 121 -9.86 -10.88 -9.46
N GLN A 122 -9.33 -10.22 -8.42
CA GLN A 122 -10.11 -9.87 -7.23
C GLN A 122 -11.32 -8.99 -7.57
N LEU A 123 -11.14 -8.00 -8.45
CA LEU A 123 -12.22 -7.11 -8.88
C LEU A 123 -13.29 -7.87 -9.68
N GLU A 124 -12.89 -8.76 -10.58
CA GLU A 124 -13.81 -9.63 -11.32
C GLU A 124 -14.60 -10.55 -10.38
N MET A 125 -13.93 -11.14 -9.40
CA MET A 125 -14.57 -11.93 -8.34
C MET A 125 -15.64 -11.10 -7.60
N LEU A 126 -15.32 -9.89 -7.17
CA LEU A 126 -16.25 -9.01 -6.47
C LEU A 126 -17.44 -8.61 -7.36
N LYS A 127 -17.21 -8.31 -8.64
CA LYS A 127 -18.26 -8.02 -9.63
C LYS A 127 -19.19 -9.22 -9.82
N TYR A 128 -18.64 -10.44 -9.87
CA TYR A 128 -19.41 -11.67 -9.98
C TYR A 128 -20.22 -11.94 -8.71
N MET A 129 -19.58 -11.81 -7.54
CA MET A 129 -20.18 -12.00 -6.22
C MET A 129 -21.38 -11.09 -5.98
N ARG A 130 -21.33 -9.84 -6.47
CA ARG A 130 -22.43 -8.87 -6.33
C ARG A 130 -23.76 -9.35 -6.89
N ASN A 131 -23.77 -10.37 -7.76
CA ASN A 131 -25.00 -10.91 -8.36
C ASN A 131 -25.75 -11.90 -7.45
N PHE A 132 -25.21 -12.26 -6.27
CA PHE A 132 -25.84 -13.18 -5.32
C PHE A 132 -26.55 -12.45 -4.17
N HIS A 133 -27.36 -13.18 -3.39
CA HIS A 133 -28.00 -12.64 -2.18
C HIS A 133 -26.95 -12.23 -1.14
N LEU A 134 -27.28 -11.30 -0.23
CA LEU A 134 -26.32 -10.80 0.76
C LEU A 134 -25.71 -11.92 1.61
N ASP A 135 -26.51 -12.90 2.01
CA ASP A 135 -26.00 -14.05 2.77
C ASP A 135 -24.92 -14.81 1.98
N ASP A 136 -25.13 -14.99 0.67
CA ASP A 136 -24.19 -15.60 -0.31
C ASP A 136 -22.91 -14.81 -0.45
N GLN A 137 -23.01 -13.49 -0.54
CA GLN A 137 -21.84 -12.63 -0.55
C GLN A 137 -21.03 -12.78 0.75
N SER A 138 -21.69 -12.80 1.92
CA SER A 138 -21.01 -12.99 3.21
C SER A 138 -20.28 -14.32 3.31
N ALA A 139 -20.91 -15.43 2.90
CA ALA A 139 -20.24 -16.74 2.95
C ALA A 139 -19.06 -16.86 1.97
N ILE A 140 -19.15 -16.21 0.81
CA ILE A 140 -18.04 -16.13 -0.15
C ILE A 140 -16.87 -15.37 0.49
N LEU A 141 -17.11 -14.22 1.10
CA LEU A 141 -16.08 -13.41 1.77
C LEU A 141 -15.48 -14.13 2.99
N GLU A 142 -16.29 -14.80 3.82
CA GLU A 142 -15.78 -15.64 4.91
C GLU A 142 -14.85 -16.74 4.39
N LYS A 143 -15.20 -17.34 3.24
CA LYS A 143 -14.35 -18.36 2.63
C LYS A 143 -13.02 -17.80 2.14
N VAL A 144 -13.03 -16.60 1.53
CA VAL A 144 -11.80 -15.87 1.15
C VAL A 144 -10.95 -15.59 2.38
N SER A 145 -11.54 -15.05 3.45
CA SER A 145 -10.83 -14.76 4.71
C SER A 145 -10.16 -16.01 5.28
N GLN A 146 -10.89 -17.13 5.36
CA GLN A 146 -10.35 -18.40 5.85
C GLN A 146 -9.22 -18.94 4.96
N GLN A 147 -9.34 -18.78 3.63
CA GLN A 147 -8.31 -19.21 2.69
C GLN A 147 -7.03 -18.39 2.87
N MET A 148 -7.16 -17.07 3.02
CA MET A 148 -6.03 -16.19 3.32
C MET A 148 -5.37 -16.55 4.65
N GLU A 149 -6.15 -16.75 5.73
CA GLU A 149 -5.61 -17.18 7.03
C GLU A 149 -4.83 -18.50 6.92
N ASN A 150 -5.37 -19.48 6.20
CA ASN A 150 -4.71 -20.78 5.99
C ASN A 150 -3.43 -20.67 5.15
N ALA A 151 -3.35 -19.65 4.29
CA ALA A 151 -2.18 -19.34 3.48
C ALA A 151 -1.26 -18.29 4.13
N ASN A 152 -1.42 -18.02 5.43
CA ASN A 152 -0.62 -17.01 6.15
C ASN A 152 -0.67 -15.61 5.49
N PHE A 153 -1.86 -15.23 5.03
CA PHE A 153 -2.17 -13.97 4.33
C PHE A 153 -1.41 -13.77 3.02
N ASP A 154 -1.06 -14.86 2.33
CA ASP A 154 -0.61 -14.81 0.94
C ASP A 154 -1.67 -14.14 0.06
N LEU A 155 -1.24 -13.14 -0.71
CA LEU A 155 -2.09 -12.37 -1.60
C LEU A 155 -2.69 -13.25 -2.70
N GLU A 156 -1.98 -14.27 -3.18
CA GLU A 156 -2.50 -15.17 -4.22
C GLU A 156 -3.73 -15.97 -3.72
N ALA A 157 -3.83 -16.17 -2.40
CA ALA A 157 -4.92 -16.92 -1.76
C ALA A 157 -6.23 -16.11 -1.63
N SER A 158 -6.24 -14.85 -2.05
CA SER A 158 -7.39 -13.95 -1.95
C SER A 158 -8.44 -14.11 -3.07
N VAL A 159 -8.15 -14.94 -4.09
CA VAL A 159 -9.02 -15.14 -5.26
C VAL A 159 -9.71 -16.50 -5.19
N LEU A 160 -11.02 -16.49 -5.43
CA LEU A 160 -11.82 -17.69 -5.67
C LEU A 160 -12.21 -17.77 -7.14
N SER A 161 -12.15 -18.98 -7.71
CA SER A 161 -12.69 -19.23 -9.04
C SER A 161 -14.22 -19.14 -9.03
N VAL A 162 -14.79 -18.89 -10.22
CA VAL A 162 -16.25 -18.89 -10.41
C VAL A 162 -16.88 -20.22 -9.96
N GLU A 163 -16.21 -21.34 -10.19
CA GLU A 163 -16.66 -22.67 -9.77
C GLU A 163 -16.72 -22.80 -8.24
N GLN A 164 -15.68 -22.31 -7.54
CA GLN A 164 -15.65 -22.31 -6.08
C GLN A 164 -16.78 -21.44 -5.49
N ILE A 165 -17.05 -20.29 -6.10
CA ILE A 165 -18.14 -19.39 -5.68
C ILE A 165 -19.50 -20.08 -5.87
N GLN A 166 -19.72 -20.72 -7.02
CA GLN A 166 -20.97 -21.44 -7.28
C GLN A 166 -21.18 -22.60 -6.32
N ASP A 167 -20.11 -23.32 -5.96
CA ASP A 167 -20.18 -24.40 -4.99
C ASP A 167 -20.56 -23.92 -3.59
N ILE A 168 -20.04 -22.76 -3.15
CA ILE A 168 -20.40 -22.15 -1.86
C ILE A 168 -21.91 -21.83 -1.84
N VAL A 169 -22.42 -21.20 -2.89
CA VAL A 169 -23.84 -20.84 -3.02
C VAL A 169 -24.71 -22.10 -3.06
N ARG A 170 -24.36 -23.10 -3.88
CA ARG A 170 -25.13 -24.36 -4.02
C ARG A 170 -25.21 -25.17 -2.72
N ARG A 171 -24.13 -25.22 -1.94
CA ARG A 171 -24.11 -25.96 -0.67
C ARG A 171 -25.10 -25.41 0.36
N ARG A 172 -25.49 -24.13 0.25
CA ARG A 172 -26.51 -23.54 1.11
C ARG A 172 -27.94 -23.66 0.58
N VAL A 173 -28.12 -23.77 -0.73
CA VAL A 173 -29.45 -23.99 -1.35
C VAL A 173 -29.91 -25.44 -1.22
N SER A 174 -29.00 -26.39 -0.96
CA SER A 174 -29.36 -27.79 -0.69
C SER A 174 -30.10 -27.90 0.66
N PRO A 175 -31.36 -28.38 0.72
CA PRO A 175 -32.03 -28.62 1.98
C PRO A 175 -31.27 -29.74 2.71
N VAL A 176 -30.85 -29.45 3.93
CA VAL A 176 -30.34 -30.45 4.87
C VAL A 176 -31.48 -31.47 5.06
N PHE A 177 -31.39 -32.61 4.38
CA PHE A 177 -32.22 -33.77 4.68
C PHE A 177 -31.88 -34.22 6.11
N GLN A 178 -32.72 -33.84 7.08
CA GLN A 178 -32.75 -34.49 8.38
C GLN A 178 -33.66 -35.72 8.27
N PRO A 179 -33.13 -36.95 8.40
CA PRO A 179 -33.98 -38.13 8.55
C PRO A 179 -34.69 -38.04 9.90
N ARG A 180 -36.01 -38.28 9.90
CA ARG A 180 -36.85 -38.43 11.09
C ARG A 180 -36.51 -39.69 11.86
#